data_AF-A0A5C4SQS5-F1
#
_entry.id   AF-A0A5C4SQS5-F1
#
_cell.length_a   1.000
_cell.length_b   1.000
_cell.length_c   1.000
_cell.angle_alpha   90.00
_cell.angle_beta   90.00
_cell.angle_gamma   90.00
#
_symmetry.space_group_name_H-M   'P 1'
#
loop_
_entity.id
_entity.type
_entity.pdbx_description
1 polymer ?
#
loop_
_entity_poly.entity_id
_entity_poly.type
_entity_poly.pdbx_seq_one_letter_code
_entity_poly.pdbx_strand_id
1 'polypeptide(L)'
;MTSHTSETLIDISADLLRSLHDSLRRARKASETYLAQFEAEQDINPDTATLKPQIAKLDGLIRDIQKVEKTLVDHEKTSGATGMVAFDLRAARDEIERRLAGLRAAIHDADAAGGDG
;
A
#
# COMPACT_ATOMS: atom_id res chain seq x y z
N MET A 1 6.87 -13.36 -37.54
CA MET A 1 7.91 -12.89 -36.60
C MET A 1 7.30 -11.92 -35.58
N THR A 2 6.30 -12.36 -34.81
CA THR A 2 5.60 -11.54 -33.80
C THR A 2 5.75 -12.10 -32.37
N SER A 3 6.26 -13.32 -32.25
CA SER A 3 6.37 -14.04 -30.97
C SER A 3 7.38 -13.41 -30.00
N HIS A 4 8.47 -12.82 -30.52
CA HIS A 4 9.52 -12.25 -29.68
C HIS A 4 9.08 -10.99 -28.92
N THR A 5 8.18 -10.21 -29.51
CA THR A 5 7.60 -9.03 -28.87
C THR A 5 6.68 -9.44 -27.70
N SER A 6 5.92 -10.53 -27.86
CA SER A 6 5.04 -11.04 -26.82
C SER A 6 5.81 -11.60 -25.62
N GLU A 7 6.91 -12.32 -25.87
CA GLU A 7 7.78 -12.88 -24.82
C GLU A 7 8.46 -11.77 -23.99
N THR A 8 8.97 -10.74 -24.68
CA THR A 8 9.57 -9.56 -24.03
C THR A 8 8.57 -8.79 -23.17
N LEU A 9 7.31 -8.65 -23.63
CA LEU A 9 6.25 -7.98 -22.87
C LEU A 9 5.85 -8.78 -21.62
N ILE A 10 5.87 -10.11 -21.69
CA ILE A 10 5.61 -10.99 -20.55
C ILE A 10 6.70 -10.79 -19.49
N ASP A 11 7.98 -10.80 -19.88
CA ASP A 11 9.10 -10.61 -18.95
C ASP A 11 9.06 -9.25 -18.25
N ILE A 12 8.81 -8.17 -19.02
CA ILE A 12 8.66 -6.81 -18.46
C ILE A 12 7.48 -6.76 -17.49
N SER A 13 6.36 -7.40 -17.82
CA SER A 13 5.19 -7.43 -16.94
C SER A 13 5.45 -8.22 -15.65
N ALA A 14 6.19 -9.33 -15.74
CA ALA A 14 6.55 -10.15 -14.58
C ALA A 14 7.50 -9.40 -13.64
N ASP A 15 8.50 -8.70 -14.18
CA ASP A 15 9.42 -7.88 -13.38
C ASP A 15 8.71 -6.69 -12.73
N LEU A 16 7.76 -6.06 -13.43
CA LEU A 16 6.95 -4.99 -12.87
C LEU A 16 6.05 -5.49 -11.72
N LEU A 17 5.41 -6.65 -11.89
CA LEU A 17 4.59 -7.27 -10.85
C LEU A 17 5.43 -7.65 -9.63
N ARG A 18 6.64 -8.17 -9.84
CA ARG A 18 7.58 -8.49 -8.76
C ARG A 18 8.00 -7.24 -8.00
N SER A 19 8.38 -6.18 -8.72
CA SER A 19 8.73 -4.88 -8.13
C SER A 19 7.57 -4.26 -7.34
N LEU A 20 6.34 -4.38 -7.86
CA LEU A 20 5.13 -3.92 -7.19
C LEU A 20 4.86 -4.72 -5.90
N HIS A 21 4.96 -6.04 -5.97
CA HIS A 21 4.80 -6.92 -4.81
C HIS A 21 5.83 -6.58 -3.72
N ASP A 22 7.10 -6.39 -4.08
CA ASP A 22 8.14 -5.97 -3.15
C ASP A 22 7.84 -4.59 -2.52
N SER A 23 7.30 -3.67 -3.31
CA SER A 23 6.88 -2.35 -2.83
C SER A 23 5.73 -2.44 -1.82
N LEU A 24 4.71 -3.24 -2.11
CA LEU A 24 3.58 -3.51 -1.21
C LEU A 24 4.05 -4.15 0.10
N ARG A 25 4.96 -5.12 0.02
CA ARG A 25 5.53 -5.78 1.20
C ARG A 25 6.33 -4.81 2.07
N ARG A 26 7.12 -3.92 1.46
CA ARG A 26 7.82 -2.84 2.18
C ARG A 26 6.84 -1.87 2.83
N ALA A 27 5.79 -1.47 2.12
CA ALA A 27 4.75 -0.58 2.64
C ALA A 27 4.02 -1.20 3.85
N ARG A 28 3.67 -2.50 3.79
CA ARG A 28 3.10 -3.21 4.93
C ARG A 28 4.03 -3.15 6.13
N LYS A 29 5.30 -3.53 5.95
CA LYS A 29 6.27 -3.55 7.06
C LYS A 29 6.42 -2.17 7.72
N ALA A 30 6.42 -1.10 6.93
CA ALA A 30 6.43 0.25 7.44
C ALA A 30 5.15 0.56 8.24
N SER A 31 3.97 0.22 7.71
CA SER A 31 2.69 0.39 8.43
C SER A 31 2.61 -0.41 9.73
N GLU A 32 3.09 -1.66 9.74
CA GLU A 32 3.18 -2.50 10.95
C GLU A 32 4.12 -1.88 11.99
N THR A 33 5.23 -1.28 11.54
CA THR A 33 6.18 -0.60 12.43
C THR A 33 5.53 0.64 13.07
N TYR A 34 4.81 1.45 12.29
CA TYR A 34 4.09 2.61 12.81
C TYR A 34 2.97 2.22 13.76
N LEU A 35 2.26 1.13 13.46
CA LEU A 35 1.22 0.60 14.33
C LEU A 35 1.81 0.22 15.70
N ALA A 36 2.90 -0.55 15.72
CA ALA A 36 3.58 -0.93 16.96
C ALA A 36 4.11 0.29 17.75
N GLN A 37 4.58 1.33 17.06
CA GLN A 37 4.99 2.58 17.70
C GLN A 37 3.82 3.30 18.36
N PHE A 38 2.69 3.45 17.66
CA PHE A 38 1.50 4.10 18.23
C PHE A 38 0.84 3.30 19.34
N GLU A 39 0.85 1.97 19.28
CA GLU A 39 0.38 1.12 20.38
C GLU A 39 1.27 1.27 21.63
N ALA A 40 2.59 1.28 21.46
CA ALA A 40 3.52 1.52 22.56
C ALA A 40 3.37 2.94 23.16
N GLU A 41 3.15 3.94 22.32
CA GLU A 41 2.93 5.32 22.76
C GLU A 41 1.59 5.49 23.48
N GLN A 42 0.55 4.76 23.07
CA GLN A 42 -0.72 4.69 23.78
C GLN A 42 -0.61 4.02 25.15
N ASP A 43 0.21 2.97 25.28
CA ASP A 43 0.42 2.27 26.56
C ASP A 43 1.21 3.14 27.56
N ILE A 44 2.15 3.95 27.07
CA ILE A 44 2.95 4.86 27.89
C ILE A 44 2.16 6.13 28.27
N ASN A 45 1.32 6.65 27.37
CA ASN A 45 0.51 7.83 27.61
C ASN A 45 -0.97 7.60 27.23
N PRO A 46 -1.86 7.38 28.21
CA PRO A 46 -3.26 7.07 27.94
C PRO A 46 -4.09 8.27 27.44
N ASP A 47 -3.54 9.49 27.44
CA ASP A 47 -4.19 10.69 26.91
C ASP A 47 -4.04 10.83 25.37
N THR A 48 -3.85 9.70 24.69
CA THR A 48 -3.62 9.58 23.25
C THR A 48 -4.92 9.31 22.48
N ALA A 49 -5.98 10.07 22.80
CA ALA A 49 -7.25 10.02 22.05
C ALA A 49 -7.07 10.31 20.55
N THR A 50 -6.02 11.05 20.20
CA THR A 50 -5.61 11.39 18.83
C THR A 50 -4.93 10.24 18.08
N LEU A 51 -4.41 9.21 18.77
CA LEU A 51 -3.74 8.06 18.16
C LEU A 51 -4.71 6.97 17.71
N LYS A 52 -5.85 6.80 18.40
CA LYS A 52 -6.90 5.84 18.02
C LYS A 52 -7.35 5.94 16.55
N PRO A 53 -7.67 7.12 15.98
CA PRO A 53 -8.02 7.22 14.57
C PRO A 53 -6.84 6.94 13.63
N GLN A 54 -5.60 7.22 14.04
CA GLN A 54 -4.40 6.93 13.25
C GLN A 54 -4.11 5.43 13.19
N ILE A 55 -4.25 4.74 14.32
CA ILE A 55 -4.20 3.27 14.44
C ILE A 55 -5.26 2.62 13.53
N ALA A 56 -6.52 3.06 13.62
CA ALA A 56 -7.60 2.52 12.79
C ALA A 56 -7.34 2.73 11.28
N LYS A 57 -6.71 3.85 10.91
CA LYS A 57 -6.31 4.15 9.52
C LYS A 57 -5.17 3.24 9.04
N LEU A 58 -4.18 2.98 9.89
CA LEU A 58 -3.08 2.04 9.59
C LEU A 58 -3.60 0.62 9.43
N ASP A 59 -4.50 0.16 10.30
CA ASP A 59 -5.15 -1.14 10.18
C ASP A 59 -5.93 -1.28 8.87
N GLY A 60 -6.63 -0.21 8.46
CA GLY A 60 -7.30 -0.16 7.15
C GLY A 60 -6.32 -0.31 5.99
N LEU A 61 -5.20 0.42 6.03
CA LEU A 61 -4.16 0.36 5.01
C LEU A 61 -3.50 -1.03 4.93
N ILE A 62 -3.20 -1.64 6.08
CA ILE A 62 -2.63 -2.99 6.14
C ILE A 62 -3.60 -4.00 5.51
N ARG A 63 -4.90 -3.92 5.82
CA ARG A 63 -5.94 -4.77 5.22
C ARG A 63 -6.05 -4.57 3.70
N ASP A 64 -6.00 -3.33 3.23
CA ASP A 64 -6.01 -3.03 1.80
C ASP A 64 -4.78 -3.62 1.09
N ILE A 65 -3.59 -3.47 1.67
CA ILE A 65 -2.35 -4.06 1.14
C ILE A 65 -2.44 -5.60 1.11
N GLN A 66 -2.94 -6.22 2.18
CA GLN A 66 -3.21 -7.67 2.25
C GLN A 66 -4.20 -8.13 1.19
N LYS A 67 -5.26 -7.35 0.91
CA LYS A 67 -6.23 -7.66 -0.13
C LYS A 67 -5.62 -7.59 -1.54
N VAL A 68 -4.78 -6.59 -1.79
CA VAL A 68 -4.07 -6.45 -3.08
C VAL A 68 -3.09 -7.59 -3.27
N GLU A 69 -2.27 -7.91 -2.27
CA GLU A 69 -1.35 -9.05 -2.35
C GLU A 69 -2.08 -10.39 -2.55
N LYS A 70 -3.20 -10.61 -1.85
CA LYS A 70 -4.03 -11.79 -2.06
C LYS A 70 -4.54 -11.86 -3.50
N THR A 71 -5.01 -10.75 -4.05
CA THR A 71 -5.47 -10.67 -5.45
C THR A 71 -4.33 -10.95 -6.44
N LEU A 72 -3.12 -10.44 -6.16
CA LEU A 72 -1.93 -10.70 -6.98
C LEU A 72 -1.54 -12.18 -6.96
N VAL A 73 -1.52 -12.81 -5.78
CA VAL A 73 -1.21 -14.24 -5.62
C VAL A 73 -2.30 -15.13 -6.22
N ASP A 74 -3.57 -14.78 -6.05
CA ASP A 74 -4.69 -15.51 -6.65
C ASP A 74 -4.68 -15.37 -8.17
N HIS A 75 -4.25 -14.23 -8.72
CA HIS A 75 -4.05 -14.05 -10.16
C HIS A 75 -2.88 -14.89 -10.70
N GLU A 76 -1.76 -14.98 -9.99
CA GLU A 76 -0.64 -15.86 -10.36
C GLU A 76 -1.07 -17.34 -10.42
N LYS A 77 -1.95 -17.77 -9.48
CA LYS A 77 -2.55 -19.11 -9.48
C LYS A 77 -3.62 -19.32 -10.55
N THR A 78 -4.34 -18.26 -10.93
CA THR A 78 -5.42 -18.29 -11.94
C THR A 78 -4.90 -18.06 -13.35
N SER A 79 -3.65 -17.60 -13.54
CA SER A 79 -3.05 -17.42 -14.87
C SER A 79 -2.91 -18.74 -15.67
N GLY A 80 -3.08 -19.90 -15.02
CA GLY A 80 -3.28 -21.18 -15.70
C GLY A 80 -4.66 -21.37 -16.35
N ALA A 81 -5.64 -20.50 -16.08
CA ALA A 81 -7.02 -20.62 -16.54
C ALA A 81 -7.63 -19.25 -16.86
N THR A 82 -7.46 -18.81 -18.11
CA THR A 82 -8.45 -18.04 -18.89
C THR A 82 -9.08 -16.80 -18.27
N GLY A 83 -8.71 -15.62 -18.79
CA GLY A 83 -9.64 -14.49 -18.90
C GLY A 83 -9.07 -13.16 -18.44
N MET A 84 -8.58 -12.38 -19.41
CA MET A 84 -8.37 -10.94 -19.28
C MET A 84 -9.62 -10.24 -18.71
N VAL A 85 -9.65 -9.99 -17.41
CA VAL A 85 -10.35 -8.82 -16.88
C VAL A 85 -9.25 -7.81 -16.62
N ALA A 86 -9.04 -6.91 -17.58
CA ALA A 86 -8.05 -5.85 -17.51
C ALA A 86 -8.36 -4.95 -16.33
N PHE A 87 -7.78 -5.25 -15.17
CA PHE A 87 -7.82 -4.39 -14.00
C PHE A 87 -6.93 -3.17 -14.31
N ASP A 88 -7.47 -1.97 -14.21
CA ASP A 88 -6.72 -0.74 -14.50
C ASP A 88 -5.73 -0.46 -13.36
N LEU A 89 -4.55 -1.07 -13.48
CA LEU A 89 -3.41 -0.91 -12.57
C LEU A 89 -2.98 0.56 -12.45
N ARG A 90 -3.24 1.37 -13.48
CA ARG A 90 -2.92 2.80 -13.47
C ARG A 90 -3.87 3.53 -12.53
N ALA A 91 -5.17 3.25 -12.62
CA ALA A 91 -6.17 3.79 -11.71
C ALA A 91 -5.92 3.37 -10.24
N ALA A 92 -5.52 2.11 -10.01
CA ALA A 92 -5.18 1.63 -8.67
C ALA A 92 -3.93 2.32 -8.09
N ARG A 93 -2.91 2.53 -8.92
CA ARG A 93 -1.70 3.26 -8.54
C ARG A 93 -2.02 4.73 -8.22
N ASP A 94 -2.78 5.40 -9.08
CA ASP A 94 -3.14 6.81 -8.89
C ASP A 94 -3.96 7.02 -7.61
N GLU A 95 -4.82 6.07 -7.25
CA GLU A 95 -5.55 6.07 -5.97
C GLU A 95 -4.61 5.97 -4.77
N ILE A 96 -3.64 5.05 -4.81
CA ILE A 96 -2.66 4.86 -3.74
C ILE A 96 -1.77 6.11 -3.59
N GLU A 97 -1.29 6.67 -4.70
CA GLU A 97 -0.48 7.89 -4.69
C GLU A 97 -1.25 9.09 -4.12
N ARG A 98 -2.54 9.23 -4.45
CA ARG A 98 -3.39 10.29 -3.89
C ARG A 98 -3.59 10.14 -2.39
N ARG A 99 -3.83 8.91 -1.91
CA ARG A 99 -3.98 8.64 -0.47
C ARG A 99 -2.68 8.86 0.29
N LEU A 100 -1.54 8.51 -0.30
CA LEU A 100 -0.21 8.80 0.22
C LEU A 100 0.07 10.31 0.30
N ALA A 101 -0.28 11.06 -0.74
CA ALA A 101 -0.14 12.52 -0.74
C ALA A 101 -1.00 13.17 0.36
N GLY A 102 -2.25 12.73 0.51
CA GLY A 102 -3.14 13.20 1.58
C GLY A 102 -2.63 12.85 2.98
N LEU A 103 -2.00 11.67 3.16
CA LEU A 103 -1.34 11.28 4.39
C LEU A 103 -0.14 12.18 4.71
N ARG A 104 0.72 12.48 3.72
CA ARG A 104 1.87 13.38 3.91
C ARG A 104 1.44 14.80 4.27
N ALA A 105 0.40 15.31 3.61
CA ALA A 105 -0.16 16.62 3.92
C ALA A 105 -0.72 16.67 5.35
N ALA A 106 -1.45 15.64 5.78
CA ALA A 106 -1.99 15.56 7.15
C ALA A 106 -0.90 15.44 8.22
N ILE A 107 0.26 14.83 7.90
CA ILE A 107 1.42 14.76 8.79
C ILE A 107 2.14 16.12 8.86
N HIS A 108 2.26 16.84 7.75
CA HIS A 108 2.89 18.18 7.75
C HIS A 108 1.99 19.30 8.31
N ASP A 109 0.67 19.22 8.18
CA ASP A 109 -0.25 20.16 8.84
C ASP A 109 -0.24 20.00 10.37
N ALA A 110 0.03 18.79 10.86
CA ALA A 110 0.20 18.54 12.30
C ALA A 110 1.49 19.18 12.86
N ASP A 111 2.54 19.33 12.03
CA ASP A 111 3.75 20.08 12.38
C ASP A 111 3.57 21.60 12.27
N ALA A 112 2.72 22.09 11.36
CA ALA A 112 2.47 23.52 11.17
C ALA A 112 1.54 24.13 12.25
N ALA A 113 0.69 23.31 12.89
CA ALA A 113 -0.22 23.76 13.95
C ALA A 113 0.42 23.84 15.35
N GLY A 114 1.71 23.49 15.50
CA GLY A 114 2.43 23.49 16.78
C GLY A 114 3.39 24.68 17.01
N GLY A 115 3.42 25.65 16.09
CA GLY A 115 4.33 26.80 16.16
C GLY A 115 3.62 28.12 16.44
N ASP A 116 3.11 28.30 17.67
CA ASP A 116 2.89 29.63 18.22
C ASP A 116 3.33 29.62 19.70
N GLY A 117 4.51 30.20 19.93
CA GLY A 117 5.20 30.32 21.21
C GLY A 117 6.40 31.24 21.07
#